data_AF-A0A2N1JD51-F1
#
_entry.id   AF-A0A2N1JD51-F1
#
_cell.length_a   1.000
_cell.length_b   1.000
_cell.length_c   1.000
_cell.angle_alpha   90.00
_cell.angle_beta   90.00
_cell.angle_gamma   90.00
#
_symmetry.space_group_name_H-M   'P 1'
#
loop_
_entity.id
_entity.type
_entity.pdbx_description
1 polymer ?
#
loop_
_entity_poly.entity_id
_entity_poly.type
_entity_poly.pdbx_seq_one_letter_code
_entity_poly.pdbx_strand_id
1 'polypeptide(L)'
;MDDALSDAFGDAFGVDDGTAASKQQRREARFRAAFDNARATYEAKQDTDAWFFQDHVRNKPTAVWDADEMDTKTTARLYEAAYAWSTAMLGRLHVVSEADAWEASIPVQRAMHRDKTQKALASSSFAREMLDTVLRCMLHLHTGRWTLSAQDIAMIAAGFEKIRLAPTEYAGLHEHGIPNDNALKTCIAALATERTPLPALSRPYLALGLEGSANKLGAGIIRHSPTANDRSGVALNNATVEILSNVRHTYVTPPGEGFQPSDTAKHHKHWILCVVSESVRASGIQSIDEIDCICYTKGPGMGAPLQSVSLIARTLAQMYEKPLVGVNHCVGHIEMGRTITGAQNPVVLYVSGGNTQVVAYSAQRYRIFGETLDIAVGNCLDRFARVIGLSNDPSPGYNIEKEARKGKRLLHLPFGTKGMDVSLAGILSATEAYTKDKRFIPSVAPRSTAPVGALANGASLAGTAQHSKDLAEDTPTCDVQGNQIDAITPADLCFSLQEHVFAMLVEITERAMAHIGSRDVLIVGGVGSNVRLQEMMGIMAQERGGNVFATDERFCIDNGIMIAHAGLLAYRMGQTTPLEKSTTTQRFRTDAPHIQWRT
;
A
#
# COMPACT_ATOMS: atom_id res chain seq x y z
N MET A 1 -36.40 26.67 33.52
CA MET A 1 -35.68 27.56 32.59
C MET A 1 -35.68 26.84 31.25
N ASP A 2 -36.90 26.58 30.77
CA ASP A 2 -37.21 25.59 29.72
C ASP A 2 -38.20 26.15 28.65
N ASP A 3 -38.51 27.45 28.69
CA ASP A 3 -39.51 28.06 27.78
C ASP A 3 -38.92 29.22 26.95
N ALA A 4 -37.65 29.12 26.53
CA ALA A 4 -37.01 30.17 25.72
C ALA A 4 -36.28 29.66 24.46
N LEU A 5 -36.67 28.47 23.97
CA LEU A 5 -36.11 27.87 22.75
C LEU A 5 -37.17 27.39 21.74
N SER A 6 -38.47 27.59 21.99
CA SER A 6 -39.54 27.19 21.06
C SER A 6 -39.87 28.21 19.97
N ASP A 7 -39.53 29.49 20.17
CA ASP A 7 -40.08 30.58 19.34
C ASP A 7 -39.12 31.12 18.26
N ALA A 8 -38.02 30.43 17.98
CA ALA A 8 -37.05 30.83 16.95
C ALA A 8 -37.04 29.94 15.68
N PHE A 9 -37.95 28.97 15.56
CA PHE A 9 -37.99 28.03 14.42
C PHE A 9 -39.23 28.17 13.51
N GLY A 10 -40.02 29.24 13.68
CA GLY A 10 -41.30 29.41 12.97
C GLY A 10 -41.26 30.07 11.58
N ASP A 11 -40.28 30.94 11.27
CA ASP A 11 -40.43 31.92 10.18
C ASP A 11 -39.36 31.87 9.06
N ALA A 12 -38.68 30.74 8.86
CA ALA A 12 -37.71 30.58 7.76
C ALA A 12 -38.16 29.61 6.65
N PHE A 13 -39.31 28.96 6.79
CA PHE A 13 -39.85 28.04 5.78
C PHE A 13 -40.94 28.74 4.97
N GLY A 14 -40.50 29.48 3.95
CA GLY A 14 -41.31 29.66 2.76
C GLY A 14 -41.61 28.28 2.19
N VAL A 15 -42.84 27.81 2.40
CA VAL A 15 -43.39 26.60 1.80
C VAL A 15 -43.45 26.85 0.29
N ASP A 16 -42.48 26.29 -0.44
CA ASP A 16 -42.63 26.00 -1.85
C ASP A 16 -42.67 24.47 -1.99
N ASP A 17 -43.88 23.96 -2.23
CA ASP A 17 -44.23 22.54 -2.30
C ASP A 17 -43.55 21.87 -3.51
N GLY A 18 -42.30 21.45 -3.33
CA GLY A 18 -41.57 20.61 -4.27
C GLY A 18 -41.33 19.22 -3.70
N THR A 19 -42.29 18.31 -3.85
CA THR A 19 -42.15 16.89 -3.42
C THR A 19 -40.88 16.25 -4.01
N ALA A 20 -40.28 15.27 -3.31
CA ALA A 20 -39.09 14.53 -3.76
C ALA A 20 -39.22 13.91 -5.16
N ALA A 21 -40.46 13.65 -5.61
CA ALA A 21 -40.79 13.22 -6.98
C ALA A 21 -40.37 14.26 -8.04
N SER A 22 -40.47 15.56 -7.74
CA SER A 22 -40.15 16.64 -8.68
C SER A 22 -38.64 16.79 -8.94
N LYS A 23 -37.77 16.46 -7.98
CA LYS A 23 -36.30 16.47 -8.17
C LYS A 23 -35.83 15.29 -9.03
N GLN A 24 -36.49 14.14 -8.90
CA GLN A 24 -36.22 12.97 -9.73
C GLN A 24 -36.70 13.18 -11.18
N GLN A 25 -37.91 13.72 -11.37
CA GLN A 25 -38.43 14.08 -12.68
C GLN A 25 -37.56 15.14 -13.40
N ARG A 26 -37.00 16.11 -12.67
CA ARG A 26 -36.04 17.09 -13.26
C ARG A 26 -34.70 16.46 -13.65
N ARG A 27 -34.22 15.44 -12.92
CA ARG A 27 -33.01 14.67 -13.29
C ARG A 27 -33.26 13.78 -14.52
N GLU A 28 -34.42 13.13 -14.59
CA GLU A 28 -34.82 12.31 -15.74
C GLU A 28 -35.04 13.17 -16.99
N ALA A 29 -35.65 14.35 -16.87
CA ALA A 29 -35.81 15.29 -17.99
C ALA A 29 -34.46 15.83 -18.51
N ARG A 30 -33.50 16.13 -17.62
CA ARG A 30 -32.14 16.54 -18.02
C ARG A 30 -31.38 15.41 -18.71
N PHE A 31 -31.53 14.18 -18.24
CA PHE A 31 -30.93 13.00 -18.86
C PHE A 31 -31.52 12.72 -20.24
N ARG A 32 -32.84 12.84 -20.40
CA ARG A 32 -33.54 12.65 -21.67
C ARG A 32 -33.16 13.72 -22.70
N ALA A 33 -33.07 14.98 -22.29
CA ALA A 33 -32.60 16.06 -23.15
C ALA A 33 -31.13 15.89 -23.59
N ALA A 34 -30.25 15.40 -22.71
CA ALA A 34 -28.88 15.08 -23.06
C ALA A 34 -28.79 13.88 -24.03
N PHE A 35 -29.67 12.89 -23.85
CA PHE A 35 -29.77 11.71 -24.71
C PHE A 35 -30.30 12.06 -26.10
N ASP A 36 -31.35 12.88 -26.19
CA ASP A 36 -31.94 13.31 -27.47
C ASP A 36 -30.98 14.22 -28.26
N ASN A 37 -30.18 15.05 -27.57
CA ASN A 37 -29.15 15.86 -28.20
C ASN A 37 -27.98 15.01 -28.75
N ALA A 38 -27.57 13.97 -28.00
CA ALA A 38 -26.59 12.99 -28.47
C ALA A 38 -27.11 12.19 -29.67
N ARG A 39 -28.40 11.85 -29.68
CA ARG A 39 -29.07 11.16 -30.79
C ARG A 39 -29.19 12.04 -32.04
N ALA A 40 -29.57 13.31 -31.91
CA ALA A 40 -29.62 14.25 -33.04
C ALA A 40 -28.22 14.49 -33.65
N THR A 41 -27.19 14.53 -32.80
CA THR A 41 -25.79 14.62 -33.25
C THR A 41 -25.32 13.35 -33.99
N TYR A 42 -25.88 12.19 -33.63
CA TYR A 42 -25.62 10.91 -34.26
C TYR A 42 -26.35 10.76 -35.61
N GLU A 43 -27.62 11.18 -35.67
CA GLU A 43 -28.43 11.14 -36.90
C GLU A 43 -27.91 12.15 -37.95
N ALA A 44 -27.41 13.32 -37.53
CA ALA A 44 -26.79 14.31 -38.42
C ALA A 44 -25.45 13.85 -39.06
N LYS A 45 -24.81 12.79 -38.53
CA LYS A 45 -23.55 12.25 -39.06
C LYS A 45 -23.72 11.07 -40.02
N GLN A 46 -24.93 10.54 -40.20
CA GLN A 46 -25.15 9.40 -41.10
C GLN A 46 -25.19 9.78 -42.59
N ASP A 47 -25.44 11.05 -42.93
CA ASP A 47 -25.70 11.44 -44.33
C ASP A 47 -24.45 11.78 -45.17
N THR A 48 -23.24 11.70 -44.59
CA THR A 48 -22.00 12.11 -45.30
C THR A 48 -21.09 10.95 -45.72
N ASP A 49 -21.23 9.75 -45.15
CA ASP A 49 -20.28 8.65 -45.38
C ASP A 49 -20.82 7.52 -46.30
N ALA A 50 -22.05 7.62 -46.79
CA ALA A 50 -22.69 6.57 -47.60
C ALA A 50 -22.36 6.63 -49.11
N TRP A 51 -21.72 7.70 -49.60
CA TRP A 51 -21.56 7.92 -51.05
C TRP A 51 -20.28 7.32 -51.67
N PHE A 52 -19.33 6.82 -50.88
CA PHE A 52 -18.01 6.42 -51.39
C PHE A 52 -17.83 4.93 -51.73
N PHE A 53 -18.78 4.06 -51.37
CA PHE A 53 -18.54 2.61 -51.39
C PHE A 53 -19.23 1.81 -52.51
N GLN A 54 -20.06 2.43 -53.36
CA GLN A 54 -20.87 1.67 -54.34
C GLN A 54 -20.24 1.49 -55.73
N ASP A 55 -19.15 2.17 -56.09
CA ASP A 55 -18.70 2.19 -57.49
C ASP A 55 -17.49 1.28 -57.81
N HIS A 56 -16.71 0.85 -56.81
CA HIS A 56 -15.40 0.21 -57.08
C HIS A 56 -15.40 -1.32 -57.20
N VAL A 57 -16.52 -2.00 -56.93
CA VAL A 57 -16.54 -3.48 -56.87
C VAL A 57 -17.21 -4.13 -58.09
N ARG A 58 -17.82 -3.37 -59.01
CA ARG A 58 -18.70 -3.96 -60.02
C ARG A 58 -18.07 -4.35 -61.36
N ASN A 59 -16.82 -4.01 -61.67
CA ASN A 59 -16.26 -4.25 -63.00
C ASN A 59 -14.81 -4.74 -62.99
N LYS A 60 -14.56 -6.07 -63.00
CA LYS A 60 -13.59 -6.75 -63.89
C LYS A 60 -13.90 -8.24 -64.05
N PRO A 61 -13.66 -8.86 -65.23
CA PRO A 61 -14.09 -10.22 -65.56
C PRO A 61 -13.11 -11.30 -65.09
N THR A 62 -13.67 -12.50 -64.95
CA THR A 62 -13.06 -13.80 -64.64
C THR A 62 -11.85 -14.15 -65.52
N ALA A 63 -10.70 -14.41 -64.89
CA ALA A 63 -9.61 -15.20 -65.46
C ALA A 63 -9.15 -16.24 -64.43
N VAL A 64 -8.89 -17.44 -64.92
CA VAL A 64 -8.50 -18.67 -64.20
C VAL A 64 -7.13 -18.45 -63.52
N TRP A 65 -6.97 -18.89 -62.27
CA TRP A 65 -5.70 -18.83 -61.53
C TRP A 65 -5.17 -20.24 -61.26
N ASP A 66 -3.95 -20.49 -61.74
CA ASP A 66 -3.14 -21.68 -61.46
C ASP A 66 -2.74 -21.73 -59.98
N ALA A 67 -2.62 -22.96 -59.46
CA ALA A 67 -2.61 -23.25 -58.03
C ALA A 67 -1.25 -23.12 -57.30
N ASP A 68 -0.19 -22.66 -57.97
CA ASP A 68 1.18 -22.70 -57.41
C ASP A 68 1.83 -21.33 -57.11
N GLU A 69 1.08 -20.23 -57.15
CA GLU A 69 1.53 -18.93 -56.61
C GLU A 69 0.56 -18.42 -55.55
N MET A 70 0.67 -18.94 -54.33
CA MET A 70 0.03 -18.31 -53.16
C MET A 70 0.88 -17.10 -52.72
N ASP A 71 0.77 -16.01 -53.49
CA ASP A 71 1.50 -14.76 -53.29
C ASP A 71 1.14 -14.13 -51.93
N THR A 72 2.17 -13.75 -51.17
CA THR A 72 2.27 -12.70 -50.14
C THR A 72 1.18 -11.62 -50.18
N LYS A 73 0.74 -11.19 -51.36
CA LYS A 73 -0.38 -10.25 -51.55
C LYS A 73 -1.72 -10.73 -51.00
N THR A 74 -2.00 -12.03 -51.00
CA THR A 74 -3.27 -12.59 -50.47
C THR A 74 -3.27 -12.55 -48.95
N THR A 75 -2.12 -12.84 -48.33
CA THR A 75 -1.90 -12.73 -46.88
C THR A 75 -1.93 -11.27 -46.44
N ALA A 76 -1.30 -10.36 -47.20
CA ALA A 76 -1.35 -8.91 -46.94
C ALA A 76 -2.78 -8.35 -47.05
N ARG A 77 -3.57 -8.80 -48.04
CA ARG A 77 -4.98 -8.40 -48.20
C ARG A 77 -5.89 -8.93 -47.10
N LEU A 78 -5.61 -10.12 -46.56
CA LEU A 78 -6.31 -10.64 -45.38
C LEU A 78 -5.96 -9.85 -44.12
N TYR A 79 -4.70 -9.40 -44.00
CA TYR A 79 -4.24 -8.54 -42.91
C TYR A 79 -4.83 -7.13 -43.00
N GLU A 80 -4.86 -6.53 -44.20
CA GLU A 80 -5.53 -5.25 -44.45
C GLU A 80 -7.04 -5.35 -44.24
N ALA A 81 -7.69 -6.44 -44.63
CA ALA A 81 -9.12 -6.65 -44.38
C ALA A 81 -9.42 -6.81 -42.88
N ALA A 82 -8.58 -7.55 -42.14
CA ALA A 82 -8.71 -7.69 -40.69
C ALA A 82 -8.44 -6.37 -39.96
N TYR A 83 -7.45 -5.60 -40.42
CA TYR A 83 -7.12 -4.28 -39.89
C TYR A 83 -8.23 -3.26 -40.18
N ALA A 84 -8.66 -3.14 -41.45
CA ALA A 84 -9.73 -2.25 -41.88
C ALA A 84 -11.06 -2.55 -41.19
N TRP A 85 -11.40 -3.83 -41.02
CA TRP A 85 -12.59 -4.25 -40.28
C TRP A 85 -12.45 -3.97 -38.78
N SER A 86 -11.27 -4.16 -38.18
CA SER A 86 -11.01 -3.79 -36.78
C SER A 86 -11.18 -2.29 -36.55
N THR A 87 -10.70 -1.43 -37.45
CA THR A 87 -10.94 0.04 -37.39
C THR A 87 -12.42 0.43 -37.60
N ALA A 88 -13.16 -0.29 -38.45
CA ALA A 88 -14.59 -0.06 -38.63
C ALA A 88 -15.43 -0.53 -37.43
N MET A 89 -14.98 -1.59 -36.74
CA MET A 89 -15.61 -2.15 -35.54
C MET A 89 -15.29 -1.33 -34.28
N LEU A 90 -14.07 -0.78 -34.19
CA LEU A 90 -13.58 0.12 -33.12
C LEU A 90 -14.40 1.41 -32.99
N GLY A 91 -15.18 1.78 -34.01
CA GLY A 91 -16.11 2.92 -33.96
C GLY A 91 -17.54 2.61 -33.52
N ARG A 92 -17.94 1.32 -33.37
CA ARG A 92 -19.39 0.97 -33.36
C ARG A 92 -19.92 0.01 -32.29
N LEU A 93 -19.13 -0.56 -31.38
CA LEU A 93 -19.68 -1.56 -30.44
C LEU A 93 -19.41 -1.28 -28.95
N HIS A 94 -20.51 -1.03 -28.22
CA HIS A 94 -20.62 -1.29 -26.79
C HIS A 94 -21.00 -2.76 -26.60
N VAL A 95 -20.06 -3.62 -26.21
CA VAL A 95 -20.32 -5.04 -25.88
C VAL A 95 -20.29 -5.22 -24.36
N VAL A 96 -21.30 -5.90 -23.80
CA VAL A 96 -21.60 -5.90 -22.35
C VAL A 96 -21.33 -7.28 -21.69
N SER A 97 -21.03 -8.35 -22.44
CA SER A 97 -20.70 -9.66 -21.85
C SER A 97 -19.87 -10.61 -22.73
N GLU A 98 -19.34 -11.67 -22.12
CA GLU A 98 -18.49 -12.73 -22.72
C GLU A 98 -19.22 -13.58 -23.77
N ALA A 99 -20.54 -13.78 -23.62
CA ALA A 99 -21.35 -14.55 -24.57
C ALA A 99 -21.57 -13.79 -25.89
N ASP A 100 -21.71 -12.47 -25.82
CA ASP A 100 -21.98 -11.59 -26.98
C ASP A 100 -20.75 -11.48 -27.90
N ALA A 101 -19.54 -11.49 -27.32
CA ALA A 101 -18.29 -11.49 -28.07
C ALA A 101 -18.05 -12.82 -28.80
N TRP A 102 -18.40 -13.94 -28.18
CA TRP A 102 -18.32 -15.26 -28.79
C TRP A 102 -19.32 -15.42 -29.94
N GLU A 103 -20.58 -15.02 -29.76
CA GLU A 103 -21.58 -15.09 -30.84
C GLU A 103 -21.25 -14.20 -32.04
N ALA A 104 -20.66 -13.03 -31.81
CA ALA A 104 -20.19 -12.14 -32.88
C ALA A 104 -19.01 -12.71 -33.70
N SER A 105 -18.29 -13.71 -33.17
CA SER A 105 -17.17 -14.38 -33.85
C SER A 105 -17.61 -15.54 -34.78
N ILE A 106 -18.82 -16.06 -34.59
CA ILE A 106 -19.38 -17.21 -35.33
C ILE A 106 -19.50 -16.97 -36.84
N PRO A 107 -19.90 -15.77 -37.35
CA PRO A 107 -19.94 -15.49 -38.78
C PRO A 107 -18.55 -15.55 -39.44
N VAL A 108 -17.50 -15.15 -38.72
CA VAL A 108 -16.10 -15.17 -39.20
C VAL A 108 -15.60 -16.61 -39.30
N GLN A 109 -15.84 -17.43 -38.28
CA GLN A 109 -15.50 -18.86 -38.31
C GLN A 109 -16.26 -19.61 -39.41
N ARG A 110 -17.53 -19.25 -39.67
CA ARG A 110 -18.34 -19.84 -40.75
C ARG A 110 -17.92 -19.37 -42.15
N ALA A 111 -17.49 -18.12 -42.31
CA ALA A 111 -16.95 -17.60 -43.56
C ALA A 111 -15.63 -18.29 -43.93
N MET A 112 -14.79 -18.60 -42.93
CA MET A 112 -13.51 -19.30 -43.11
C MET A 112 -13.64 -20.79 -43.52
N HIS A 113 -14.79 -21.41 -43.28
CA HIS A 113 -15.00 -22.84 -43.55
C HIS A 113 -15.48 -23.17 -44.98
N ARG A 114 -15.79 -22.16 -45.81
CA ARG A 114 -16.45 -22.34 -47.12
C ARG A 114 -15.49 -22.39 -48.32
N ASP A 115 -14.23 -22.02 -48.16
CA ASP A 115 -13.25 -22.00 -49.25
C ASP A 115 -12.28 -23.19 -49.16
N LYS A 116 -12.08 -23.92 -50.27
CA LYS A 116 -11.21 -25.11 -50.31
C LYS A 116 -9.74 -24.77 -50.01
N THR A 117 -9.34 -23.53 -50.28
CA THR A 117 -8.00 -22.99 -50.02
C THR A 117 -7.72 -22.76 -48.53
N GLN A 118 -8.75 -22.54 -47.71
CA GLN A 118 -8.62 -22.23 -46.28
C GLN A 118 -8.61 -23.46 -45.36
N LYS A 119 -8.97 -24.65 -45.85
CA LYS A 119 -8.78 -25.91 -45.10
C LYS A 119 -7.30 -26.20 -44.79
N ALA A 120 -6.38 -25.73 -45.64
CA ALA A 120 -4.93 -25.90 -45.48
C ALA A 120 -4.31 -24.91 -44.47
N LEU A 121 -4.82 -23.67 -44.40
CA LEU A 121 -4.41 -22.70 -43.38
C LEU A 121 -4.97 -23.05 -42.00
N ALA A 122 -6.21 -23.56 -41.96
CA ALA A 122 -6.82 -24.04 -40.74
C ALA A 122 -6.10 -25.27 -40.17
N SER A 123 -5.29 -26.03 -40.92
CA SER A 123 -4.53 -27.18 -40.39
C SER A 123 -3.16 -26.84 -39.79
N SER A 124 -2.67 -25.60 -39.92
CA SER A 124 -1.44 -25.18 -39.24
C SER A 124 -1.77 -24.68 -37.83
N SER A 125 -1.21 -25.32 -36.81
CA SER A 125 -1.34 -24.89 -35.40
C SER A 125 -0.87 -23.44 -35.21
N PHE A 126 0.17 -23.05 -35.95
CA PHE A 126 0.82 -21.74 -35.87
C PHE A 126 -0.09 -20.57 -36.30
N ALA A 127 -0.84 -20.71 -37.41
CA ALA A 127 -1.74 -19.64 -37.86
C ALA A 127 -2.94 -19.43 -36.90
N ARG A 128 -3.43 -20.52 -36.28
CA ARG A 128 -4.47 -20.41 -35.23
C ARG A 128 -3.93 -19.72 -33.99
N GLU A 129 -2.72 -20.08 -33.56
CA GLU A 129 -2.06 -19.53 -32.39
C GLU A 129 -1.75 -18.03 -32.57
N MET A 130 -1.34 -17.62 -33.77
CA MET A 130 -1.09 -16.21 -34.10
C MET A 130 -2.38 -15.39 -34.14
N LEU A 131 -3.46 -15.92 -34.74
CA LEU A 131 -4.75 -15.24 -34.80
C LEU A 131 -5.40 -15.12 -33.41
N ASP A 132 -5.29 -16.17 -32.59
CA ASP A 132 -5.75 -16.18 -31.19
C ASP A 132 -4.96 -15.17 -30.35
N THR A 133 -3.65 -15.06 -30.57
CA THR A 133 -2.78 -14.07 -29.90
C THR A 133 -3.16 -12.64 -30.27
N VAL A 134 -3.42 -12.35 -31.56
CA VAL A 134 -3.85 -11.02 -32.02
C VAL A 134 -5.24 -10.66 -31.48
N LEU A 135 -6.19 -11.61 -31.50
CA LEU A 135 -7.52 -11.43 -30.93
C LEU A 135 -7.47 -11.17 -29.41
N ARG A 136 -6.61 -11.88 -28.66
CA ARG A 136 -6.39 -11.65 -27.22
C ARG A 136 -5.76 -10.29 -26.95
N CYS A 137 -4.77 -9.87 -27.75
CA CYS A 137 -4.17 -8.53 -27.65
C CYS A 137 -5.20 -7.42 -27.94
N MET A 138 -6.08 -7.63 -28.92
CA MET A 138 -7.16 -6.68 -29.26
C MET A 138 -8.25 -6.62 -28.17
N LEU A 139 -8.64 -7.75 -27.57
CA LEU A 139 -9.56 -7.78 -26.43
C LEU A 139 -8.97 -7.08 -25.19
N HIS A 140 -7.66 -7.25 -24.96
CA HIS A 140 -6.92 -6.61 -23.86
C HIS A 140 -6.90 -5.08 -24.00
N LEU A 141 -6.63 -4.57 -25.20
CA LEU A 141 -6.66 -3.13 -25.51
C LEU A 141 -8.05 -2.50 -25.38
N HIS A 142 -9.12 -3.27 -25.66
CA HIS A 142 -10.49 -2.76 -25.63
C HIS A 142 -11.16 -2.82 -24.24
N THR A 143 -10.86 -3.82 -23.42
CA THR A 143 -11.59 -4.06 -22.16
C THR A 143 -10.85 -3.58 -20.92
N GLY A 144 -9.52 -3.42 -20.97
CA GLY A 144 -8.71 -3.01 -19.82
C GLY A 144 -8.82 -3.93 -18.58
N ARG A 145 -9.36 -5.15 -18.75
CA ARG A 145 -9.83 -6.02 -17.64
C ARG A 145 -9.15 -7.38 -17.53
N TRP A 146 -8.18 -7.68 -18.38
CA TRP A 146 -7.44 -8.93 -18.34
C TRP A 146 -5.97 -8.63 -18.07
N THR A 147 -5.39 -9.13 -16.98
CA THR A 147 -3.92 -9.16 -16.82
C THR A 147 -3.38 -10.30 -17.67
N LEU A 148 -2.46 -10.01 -18.60
CA LEU A 148 -1.72 -11.06 -19.32
C LEU A 148 -0.82 -11.79 -18.30
N SER A 149 -0.83 -13.12 -18.29
CA SER A 149 0.09 -13.87 -17.43
C SER A 149 1.52 -13.73 -17.94
N ALA A 150 2.53 -13.95 -17.08
CA ALA A 150 3.93 -13.99 -17.50
C ALA A 150 4.18 -15.02 -18.63
N GLN A 151 3.35 -16.08 -18.68
CA GLN A 151 3.38 -17.10 -19.72
C GLN A 151 2.83 -16.59 -21.06
N ASP A 152 1.75 -15.80 -21.04
CA ASP A 152 1.21 -15.14 -22.24
C ASP A 152 2.22 -14.14 -22.82
N ILE A 153 2.87 -13.35 -21.95
CA ILE A 153 3.89 -12.37 -22.35
C ILE A 153 5.11 -13.07 -22.96
N ALA A 154 5.58 -14.17 -22.36
CA ALA A 154 6.69 -14.97 -22.88
C ALA A 154 6.36 -15.63 -24.23
N MET A 155 5.13 -16.11 -24.41
CA MET A 155 4.66 -16.72 -25.64
C MET A 155 4.53 -15.69 -26.77
N ILE A 156 4.02 -14.49 -26.46
CA ILE A 156 3.98 -13.35 -27.37
C ILE A 156 5.42 -12.95 -27.78
N ALA A 157 6.33 -12.82 -26.82
CA ALA A 157 7.73 -12.47 -27.08
C ALA A 157 8.45 -13.53 -27.94
N ALA A 158 8.24 -14.81 -27.66
CA ALA A 158 8.81 -15.91 -28.44
C ALA A 158 8.25 -15.99 -29.87
N GLY A 159 6.96 -15.66 -30.05
CA GLY A 159 6.33 -15.52 -31.37
C GLY A 159 6.98 -14.41 -32.19
N PHE A 160 7.25 -13.26 -31.57
CA PHE A 160 7.93 -12.13 -32.23
C PHE A 160 9.43 -12.39 -32.50
N GLU A 161 10.11 -13.14 -31.64
CA GLU A 161 11.52 -13.50 -31.83
C GLU A 161 11.71 -14.49 -33.00
N LYS A 162 10.74 -15.39 -33.22
CA LYS A 162 10.69 -16.24 -34.42
C LYS A 162 10.50 -15.43 -35.71
N ILE A 163 9.70 -14.36 -35.68
CA ILE A 163 9.54 -13.43 -36.82
C ILE A 163 10.84 -12.66 -37.09
N ARG A 164 11.62 -12.35 -36.04
CA ARG A 164 12.90 -11.64 -36.14
C ARG A 164 14.04 -12.49 -36.71
N LEU A 165 14.00 -13.81 -36.55
CA LEU A 165 15.07 -14.75 -36.92
C LEU A 165 14.99 -15.31 -38.35
N ALA A 166 14.07 -14.83 -39.19
CA ALA A 166 13.97 -15.17 -40.62
C ALA A 166 14.17 -13.94 -41.52
N PRO A 167 15.39 -13.36 -41.63
CA PRO A 167 15.58 -12.06 -42.26
C PRO A 167 15.41 -12.08 -43.80
N THR A 168 15.57 -13.25 -44.43
CA THR A 168 15.64 -13.39 -45.89
C THR A 168 14.28 -13.51 -46.58
N GLU A 169 13.19 -13.74 -45.85
CA GLU A 169 11.83 -13.86 -46.43
C GLU A 169 11.01 -12.55 -46.34
N TYR A 170 11.50 -11.52 -45.64
CA TYR A 170 10.71 -10.34 -45.27
C TYR A 170 11.20 -9.00 -45.83
N ALA A 171 12.14 -9.02 -46.79
CA ALA A 171 12.72 -7.81 -47.37
C ALA A 171 11.70 -6.90 -48.13
N GLY A 172 10.50 -7.39 -48.45
CA GLY A 172 9.45 -6.63 -49.15
C GLY A 172 8.47 -5.85 -48.26
N LEU A 173 8.54 -5.96 -46.92
CA LEU A 173 7.51 -5.40 -46.04
C LEU A 173 7.68 -3.91 -45.68
N HIS A 174 8.79 -3.27 -46.09
CA HIS A 174 8.99 -1.84 -45.90
C HIS A 174 8.15 -0.96 -46.83
N GLU A 175 7.63 -1.51 -47.96
CA GLU A 175 6.79 -0.76 -48.91
C GLU A 175 5.30 -0.73 -48.55
N HIS A 176 4.86 -1.48 -47.53
CA HIS A 176 3.44 -1.64 -47.18
C HIS A 176 3.05 -1.15 -45.77
N GLY A 177 3.84 -0.25 -45.17
CA GLY A 177 3.37 0.53 -44.02
C GLY A 177 3.33 -0.19 -42.67
N ILE A 178 4.21 -1.18 -42.42
CA ILE A 178 4.43 -1.65 -41.04
C ILE A 178 5.08 -0.50 -40.23
N PRO A 179 4.60 -0.20 -39.01
CA PRO A 179 5.18 0.86 -38.20
C PRO A 179 6.68 0.60 -37.98
N ASN A 180 7.51 1.62 -38.22
CA ASN A 180 8.96 1.56 -37.97
C ASN A 180 9.28 0.92 -36.61
N ASP A 181 10.44 0.25 -36.50
CA ASP A 181 10.96 -0.41 -35.28
C ASP A 181 10.81 0.46 -34.01
N ASN A 182 10.81 1.79 -34.14
CA ASN A 182 10.48 2.73 -33.07
C ASN A 182 9.03 2.68 -32.57
N ALA A 183 8.03 2.57 -33.44
CA ALA A 183 6.62 2.47 -33.06
C ALA A 183 6.33 1.13 -32.37
N LEU A 184 6.96 0.04 -32.82
CA LEU A 184 6.88 -1.27 -32.16
C LEU A 184 7.56 -1.24 -30.78
N LYS A 185 8.76 -0.64 -30.67
CA LYS A 185 9.42 -0.37 -29.38
C LYS A 185 8.59 0.54 -28.48
N THR A 186 7.87 1.50 -29.04
CA THR A 186 6.98 2.41 -28.28
C THR A 186 5.73 1.66 -27.80
N CYS A 187 5.15 0.78 -28.61
CA CYS A 187 4.04 -0.08 -28.19
C CYS A 187 4.47 -1.09 -27.12
N ILE A 188 5.64 -1.74 -27.28
CA ILE A 188 6.22 -2.63 -26.26
C ILE A 188 6.54 -1.83 -25.00
N ALA A 189 7.11 -0.62 -25.10
CA ALA A 189 7.35 0.24 -23.95
C ALA A 189 6.04 0.69 -23.28
N ALA A 190 4.98 0.98 -24.03
CA ALA A 190 3.67 1.36 -23.52
C ALA A 190 2.88 0.18 -22.92
N LEU A 191 3.17 -1.05 -23.36
CA LEU A 191 2.66 -2.29 -22.76
C LEU A 191 3.50 -2.74 -21.55
N ALA A 192 4.80 -2.39 -21.52
CA ALA A 192 5.74 -2.68 -20.44
C ALA A 192 5.75 -1.63 -19.32
N THR A 193 5.21 -0.43 -19.55
CA THR A 193 4.90 0.49 -18.45
C THR A 193 3.76 -0.12 -17.65
N GLU A 194 4.08 -0.68 -16.48
CA GLU A 194 3.09 -1.05 -15.47
C GLU A 194 2.10 0.11 -15.32
N ARG A 195 0.89 -0.07 -15.85
CA ARG A 195 -0.17 0.93 -15.68
C ARG A 195 -0.55 0.89 -14.21
N THR A 196 0.01 1.81 -13.45
CA THR A 196 -0.49 2.11 -12.12
C THR A 196 -2.00 2.36 -12.21
N PRO A 197 -2.81 1.70 -11.36
CA PRO A 197 -4.26 1.92 -11.37
C PRO A 197 -4.61 3.28 -10.76
N LEU A 198 -3.66 3.97 -10.13
CA LEU A 198 -3.84 5.32 -9.61
C LEU A 198 -4.08 6.31 -10.75
N PRO A 199 -5.19 7.07 -10.71
CA PRO A 199 -5.43 8.14 -11.67
C PRO A 199 -4.32 9.19 -11.65
N ALA A 200 -3.96 9.68 -12.84
CA ALA A 200 -3.11 10.85 -12.99
C ALA A 200 -3.78 12.06 -12.32
N LEU A 201 -2.96 12.90 -11.69
CA LEU A 201 -3.43 14.07 -10.97
C LEU A 201 -3.50 15.27 -11.92
N SER A 202 -4.62 16.00 -11.91
CA SER A 202 -4.76 17.29 -12.61
C SER A 202 -4.37 18.49 -11.73
N ARG A 203 -4.35 18.30 -10.41
CA ARG A 203 -3.96 19.29 -9.40
C ARG A 203 -3.37 18.58 -8.16
N PRO A 204 -2.69 19.31 -7.26
CA PRO A 204 -2.31 18.76 -5.97
C PRO A 204 -3.53 18.36 -5.13
N TYR A 205 -3.37 17.29 -4.36
CA TYR A 205 -4.32 16.86 -3.33
C TYR A 205 -3.67 16.86 -1.96
N LEU A 206 -4.41 17.31 -0.95
CA LEU A 206 -3.99 17.39 0.45
C LEU A 206 -4.83 16.48 1.34
N ALA A 207 -4.19 15.75 2.25
CA ALA A 207 -4.89 14.95 3.25
C ALA A 207 -4.32 15.21 4.66
N LEU A 208 -5.22 15.30 5.64
CA LEU A 208 -4.88 15.27 7.07
C LEU A 208 -5.13 13.88 7.62
N GLY A 209 -4.10 13.23 8.15
CA GLY A 209 -4.20 11.92 8.80
C GLY A 209 -4.08 12.00 10.30
N LEU A 210 -4.99 11.32 11.01
CA LEU A 210 -5.02 11.24 12.47
C LEU A 210 -4.77 9.80 12.95
N GLU A 211 -3.74 9.62 13.76
CA GLU A 211 -3.33 8.33 14.35
C GLU A 211 -3.43 8.37 15.87
N GLY A 212 -3.97 7.30 16.47
CA GLY A 212 -4.08 7.14 17.93
C GLY A 212 -4.67 5.78 18.31
N SER A 213 -4.14 4.73 17.66
CA SER A 213 -4.49 3.33 17.94
C SER A 213 -3.83 2.79 19.21
N ALA A 214 -2.69 3.36 19.61
CA ALA A 214 -1.85 2.92 20.71
C ALA A 214 -1.53 4.09 21.68
N ASN A 215 -0.35 4.10 22.31
CA ASN A 215 0.07 5.18 23.21
C ASN A 215 0.63 6.43 22.50
N LYS A 216 0.84 6.37 21.18
CA LYS A 216 1.24 7.53 20.38
C LYS A 216 0.00 8.16 19.75
N LEU A 217 -0.04 9.49 19.76
CA LEU A 217 -1.02 10.33 19.08
C LEU A 217 -0.30 11.11 17.99
N GLY A 218 -0.81 11.10 16.77
CA GLY A 218 -0.20 11.80 15.65
C GLY A 218 -1.19 12.48 14.74
N ALA A 219 -0.79 13.62 14.18
CA ALA A 219 -1.45 14.28 13.07
C ALA A 219 -0.41 14.65 12.00
N GLY A 220 -0.71 14.37 10.74
CA GLY A 220 0.21 14.69 9.64
C GLY A 220 -0.55 15.13 8.40
N ILE A 221 0.07 16.04 7.64
CA ILE A 221 -0.49 16.56 6.39
C ILE A 221 0.44 16.17 5.24
N ILE A 222 -0.12 15.51 4.24
CA ILE A 222 0.59 15.06 3.04
C ILE A 222 0.01 15.71 1.79
N ARG A 223 0.87 16.00 0.81
CA ARG A 223 0.50 16.48 -0.51
C ARG A 223 0.91 15.47 -1.58
N HIS A 224 -0.03 15.11 -2.45
CA HIS A 224 0.26 14.42 -3.70
C HIS A 224 0.09 15.42 -4.85
N SER A 225 1.16 15.73 -5.57
CA SER A 225 1.15 16.68 -6.70
C SER A 225 1.34 15.94 -8.03
N PRO A 226 0.82 16.46 -9.16
CA PRO A 226 1.20 15.95 -10.48
C PRO A 226 2.72 16.02 -10.64
N THR A 227 3.31 15.08 -11.38
CA THR A 227 4.74 15.13 -11.72
C THR A 227 5.02 16.34 -12.63
N ALA A 228 5.37 17.47 -12.04
CA ALA A 228 6.10 18.55 -12.71
C ALA A 228 7.61 18.34 -12.47
N ASN A 229 8.46 18.97 -13.28
CA ASN A 229 9.93 18.88 -13.26
C ASN A 229 10.61 19.31 -11.93
N ASP A 230 9.85 19.47 -10.85
CA ASP A 230 10.31 19.95 -9.55
C ASP A 230 10.73 18.78 -8.65
N ARG A 231 11.92 18.89 -8.06
CA ARG A 231 12.68 17.77 -7.48
C ARG A 231 12.38 17.52 -5.99
N SER A 232 11.40 18.21 -5.40
CA SER A 232 11.04 18.05 -3.99
C SER A 232 9.89 17.04 -3.83
N GLY A 233 10.20 15.80 -3.48
CA GLY A 233 9.21 14.77 -3.13
C GLY A 233 9.60 13.37 -3.62
N VAL A 234 8.96 12.34 -3.07
CA VAL A 234 9.14 10.95 -3.54
C VAL A 234 8.23 10.73 -4.75
N ALA A 235 8.81 10.30 -5.88
CA ALA A 235 8.03 9.94 -7.05
C ALA A 235 7.21 8.67 -6.78
N LEU A 236 5.89 8.77 -6.94
CA LEU A 236 4.94 7.67 -6.84
C LEU A 236 3.95 7.78 -8.01
N ASN A 237 4.07 6.91 -9.00
CA ASN A 237 3.01 6.69 -10.01
C ASN A 237 2.50 8.00 -10.66
N ASN A 238 3.39 8.70 -11.37
CA ASN A 238 3.14 9.99 -12.01
C ASN A 238 2.72 11.13 -11.04
N ALA A 239 2.93 10.96 -9.73
CA ALA A 239 2.77 11.99 -8.73
C ALA A 239 4.05 12.18 -7.90
N THR A 240 4.26 13.36 -7.34
CA THR A 240 5.25 13.62 -6.30
C THR A 240 4.55 13.65 -4.95
N VAL A 241 5.11 12.92 -3.98
CA VAL A 241 4.61 12.84 -2.60
C VAL A 241 5.48 13.73 -1.72
N GLU A 242 4.85 14.70 -1.08
CA GLU A 242 5.49 15.67 -0.19
C GLU A 242 4.85 15.61 1.20
N ILE A 243 5.67 15.49 2.24
CA ILE A 243 5.24 15.50 3.63
C ILE A 243 5.34 16.94 4.13
N LEU A 244 4.20 17.56 4.41
CA LEU A 244 4.16 18.95 4.87
C LEU A 244 4.31 19.05 6.39
N SER A 245 3.73 18.10 7.14
CA SER A 245 3.86 18.04 8.59
C SER A 245 3.67 16.62 9.12
N ASN A 246 4.32 16.30 10.25
CA ASN A 246 4.20 15.00 10.91
C ASN A 246 4.39 15.14 12.43
N VAL A 247 3.38 15.69 13.11
CA VAL A 247 3.41 16.00 14.53
C VAL A 247 2.96 14.79 15.35
N ARG A 248 3.67 14.51 16.45
CA ARG A 248 3.40 13.36 17.32
C ARG A 248 3.59 13.70 18.79
N HIS A 249 2.76 13.13 19.65
CA HIS A 249 2.91 13.15 21.10
C HIS A 249 2.76 11.73 21.68
N THR A 250 3.64 11.36 22.60
CA THR A 250 3.68 10.01 23.19
C THR A 250 3.21 10.04 24.63
N TYR A 251 2.28 9.14 24.98
CA TYR A 251 1.97 8.86 26.38
C TYR A 251 3.03 7.93 26.97
N VAL A 252 3.81 8.45 27.92
CA VAL A 252 4.89 7.74 28.62
C VAL A 252 4.43 7.45 30.06
N THR A 253 4.47 6.19 30.45
CA THR A 253 4.16 5.73 31.82
C THR A 253 5.41 5.63 32.67
N PRO A 254 5.31 5.72 34.02
CA PRO A 254 6.44 5.46 34.91
C PRO A 254 7.11 4.10 34.63
N PRO A 255 8.43 3.95 34.89
CA PRO A 255 9.12 2.66 34.74
C PRO A 255 8.42 1.53 35.49
N GLY A 256 8.34 0.36 34.88
CA GLY A 256 7.62 -0.80 35.43
C GLY A 256 6.11 -0.83 35.14
N GLU A 257 5.52 0.27 34.67
CA GLU A 257 4.10 0.35 34.32
C GLU A 257 3.86 0.31 32.81
N GLY A 258 2.75 -0.28 32.38
CA GLY A 258 2.28 -0.25 30.99
C GLY A 258 1.08 0.69 30.83
N PHE A 259 0.96 1.31 29.65
CA PHE A 259 -0.15 2.22 29.36
C PHE A 259 -1.50 1.48 29.31
N GLN A 260 -2.49 2.00 30.03
CA GLN A 260 -3.85 1.46 30.05
C GLN A 260 -4.74 2.15 29.01
N PRO A 261 -5.74 1.47 28.43
CA PRO A 261 -6.61 2.05 27.42
C PRO A 261 -7.34 3.33 27.88
N SER A 262 -7.80 3.37 29.13
CA SER A 262 -8.52 4.52 29.72
C SER A 262 -7.64 5.76 29.82
N ASP A 263 -6.42 5.60 30.34
CA ASP A 263 -5.52 6.74 30.58
C ASP A 263 -4.88 7.22 29.28
N THR A 264 -4.61 6.30 28.35
CA THR A 264 -4.20 6.64 26.99
C THR A 264 -5.26 7.47 26.27
N ALA A 265 -6.55 7.11 26.43
CA ALA A 265 -7.65 7.88 25.85
C ALA A 265 -7.78 9.27 26.48
N LYS A 266 -7.58 9.41 27.79
CA LYS A 266 -7.52 10.74 28.46
C LYS A 266 -6.41 11.61 27.88
N HIS A 267 -5.22 11.02 27.71
CA HIS A 267 -4.10 11.67 27.06
C HIS A 267 -4.46 12.12 25.64
N HIS A 268 -5.07 11.25 24.81
CA HIS A 268 -5.46 11.63 23.46
C HIS A 268 -6.48 12.76 23.42
N LYS A 269 -7.51 12.72 24.28
CA LYS A 269 -8.51 13.79 24.38
C LYS A 269 -7.89 15.13 24.79
N HIS A 270 -6.88 15.10 25.67
CA HIS A 270 -6.19 16.31 26.11
C HIS A 270 -5.31 16.91 25.00
N TRP A 271 -4.58 16.07 24.26
CA TRP A 271 -3.54 16.54 23.32
C TRP A 271 -3.99 16.69 21.86
N ILE A 272 -5.09 16.05 21.44
CA ILE A 272 -5.44 15.95 20.01
C ILE A 272 -5.63 17.31 19.32
N LEU A 273 -6.25 18.29 19.99
CA LEU A 273 -6.42 19.63 19.41
C LEU A 273 -5.08 20.36 19.25
N CYS A 274 -4.17 20.21 20.22
CA CYS A 274 -2.83 20.77 20.14
C CYS A 274 -2.04 20.13 18.99
N VAL A 275 -2.08 18.80 18.87
CA VAL A 275 -1.38 18.04 17.81
C VAL A 275 -1.93 18.39 16.43
N VAL A 276 -3.26 18.52 16.27
CA VAL A 276 -3.87 18.93 14.99
C VAL A 276 -3.52 20.38 14.64
N SER A 277 -3.65 21.31 15.59
CA SER A 277 -3.32 22.73 15.38
C SER A 277 -1.86 22.92 14.97
N GLU A 278 -0.95 22.24 15.68
CA GLU A 278 0.48 22.26 15.36
C GLU A 278 0.78 21.62 14.00
N SER A 279 0.05 20.56 13.62
CA SER A 279 0.19 19.93 12.31
C SER A 279 -0.25 20.85 11.16
N VAL A 280 -1.33 21.59 11.34
CA VAL A 280 -1.79 22.62 10.38
C VAL A 280 -0.79 23.78 10.31
N ARG A 281 -0.32 24.27 11.46
CA ARG A 281 0.67 25.34 11.52
C ARG A 281 1.99 24.95 10.85
N ALA A 282 2.48 23.74 11.13
CA ALA A 282 3.76 23.25 10.61
C ALA A 282 3.71 22.94 9.10
N SER A 283 2.53 22.62 8.53
CA SER A 283 2.39 22.34 7.10
C SER A 283 2.41 23.58 6.22
N GLY A 284 2.22 24.77 6.81
CA GLY A 284 2.18 26.05 6.10
C GLY A 284 0.85 26.35 5.40
N ILE A 285 -0.16 25.47 5.49
CA ILE A 285 -1.51 25.77 5.02
C ILE A 285 -2.19 26.77 5.97
N GLN A 286 -3.09 27.60 5.43
CA GLN A 286 -3.77 28.65 6.19
C GLN A 286 -4.96 28.11 6.98
N SER A 287 -5.69 27.14 6.41
CA SER A 287 -6.87 26.53 7.03
C SER A 287 -7.00 25.05 6.69
N ILE A 288 -7.74 24.32 7.53
CA ILE A 288 -8.20 22.94 7.23
C ILE A 288 -9.10 22.92 5.99
N ASP A 289 -9.70 24.04 5.60
CA ASP A 289 -10.47 24.17 4.35
C ASP A 289 -9.67 23.82 3.09
N GLU A 290 -8.33 23.91 3.12
CA GLU A 290 -7.48 23.53 2.00
C GLU A 290 -7.31 22.02 1.83
N ILE A 291 -7.66 21.23 2.86
CA ILE A 291 -7.56 19.77 2.83
C ILE A 291 -8.67 19.20 1.94
N ASP A 292 -8.35 18.18 1.14
CA ASP A 292 -9.30 17.48 0.28
C ASP A 292 -10.00 16.32 0.99
N CYS A 293 -9.33 15.66 1.94
CA CYS A 293 -9.93 14.61 2.75
C CYS A 293 -9.28 14.47 4.14
N ILE A 294 -10.08 14.04 5.11
CA ILE A 294 -9.64 13.75 6.47
C ILE A 294 -9.56 12.24 6.64
N CYS A 295 -8.38 11.76 6.99
CA CYS A 295 -8.08 10.35 7.19
C CYS A 295 -7.91 10.07 8.68
N TYR A 296 -8.40 8.93 9.14
CA TYR A 296 -8.23 8.52 10.53
C TYR A 296 -8.00 7.03 10.65
N THR A 297 -7.31 6.61 11.71
CA THR A 297 -7.12 5.19 11.99
C THR A 297 -8.45 4.56 12.40
N LYS A 298 -8.99 3.74 11.50
CA LYS A 298 -10.20 2.94 11.78
C LYS A 298 -9.88 1.76 12.69
N GLY A 299 -8.68 1.21 12.56
CA GLY A 299 -8.14 0.11 13.36
C GLY A 299 -7.07 -0.68 12.61
N PRO A 300 -6.50 -1.75 13.20
CA PRO A 300 -6.75 -2.22 14.57
C PRO A 300 -6.20 -1.27 15.64
N GLY A 301 -6.49 -1.53 16.91
CA GLY A 301 -5.99 -0.71 18.03
C GLY A 301 -6.84 -0.79 19.29
N MET A 302 -6.41 -0.07 20.32
CA MET A 302 -7.14 0.04 21.60
C MET A 302 -8.45 0.80 21.41
N GLY A 303 -9.55 0.25 21.94
CA GLY A 303 -10.89 0.80 21.71
C GLY A 303 -11.06 2.26 22.11
N ALA A 304 -10.74 2.63 23.36
CA ALA A 304 -10.96 3.99 23.86
C ALA A 304 -10.08 5.07 23.16
N PRO A 305 -8.78 4.82 22.89
CA PRO A 305 -7.95 5.68 22.04
C PRO A 305 -8.51 5.86 20.63
N LEU A 306 -8.85 4.76 19.94
CA LEU A 306 -9.44 4.81 18.60
C LEU A 306 -10.72 5.65 18.56
N GLN A 307 -11.61 5.46 19.53
CA GLN A 307 -12.84 6.24 19.65
C GLN A 307 -12.55 7.73 19.79
N SER A 308 -11.57 8.10 20.61
CA SER A 308 -11.18 9.49 20.84
C SER A 308 -10.71 10.17 19.55
N VAL A 309 -9.88 9.49 18.75
CA VAL A 309 -9.41 10.02 17.46
C VAL A 309 -10.52 10.06 16.42
N SER A 310 -11.33 8.99 16.32
CA SER A 310 -12.43 8.93 15.36
C SER A 310 -13.48 10.02 15.58
N LEU A 311 -13.74 10.39 16.84
CA LEU A 311 -14.66 11.47 17.17
C LEU A 311 -14.16 12.79 16.60
N ILE A 312 -12.89 13.13 16.83
CA ILE A 312 -12.29 14.37 16.31
C ILE A 312 -12.26 14.36 14.78
N ALA A 313 -11.91 13.23 14.16
CA ALA A 313 -11.91 13.12 12.70
C ALA A 313 -13.31 13.41 12.10
N ARG A 314 -14.37 12.85 12.70
CA ARG A 314 -15.77 13.10 12.28
C ARG A 314 -16.20 14.54 12.54
N THR A 315 -15.78 15.13 13.66
CA THR A 315 -16.08 16.53 13.97
C THR A 315 -15.46 17.45 12.94
N LEU A 316 -14.16 17.28 12.64
CA LEU A 316 -13.48 18.09 11.61
C LEU A 316 -14.08 17.87 10.22
N ALA A 317 -14.41 16.63 9.85
CA ALA A 317 -15.06 16.33 8.57
C ALA A 317 -16.41 17.02 8.41
N GLN A 318 -17.22 17.08 9.47
CA GLN A 318 -18.51 17.78 9.43
C GLN A 318 -18.37 19.30 9.46
N MET A 319 -17.45 19.84 10.28
CA MET A 319 -17.23 21.29 10.39
C MET A 319 -16.72 21.93 9.10
N TYR A 320 -15.84 21.22 8.38
CA TYR A 320 -15.21 21.72 7.15
C TYR A 320 -15.78 21.07 5.87
N GLU A 321 -16.88 20.32 5.99
CA GLU A 321 -17.54 19.61 4.89
C GLU A 321 -16.58 18.75 4.05
N LYS A 322 -15.64 18.06 4.71
CA LYS A 322 -14.61 17.25 4.06
C LYS A 322 -14.96 15.76 4.05
N PRO A 323 -14.68 15.03 2.95
CA PRO A 323 -14.75 13.58 2.92
C PRO A 323 -13.89 12.94 4.01
N LEU A 324 -14.45 11.93 4.68
CA LEU A 324 -13.75 11.14 5.69
C LEU A 324 -13.24 9.83 5.07
N VAL A 325 -12.06 9.37 5.46
CA VAL A 325 -11.48 8.08 5.01
C VAL A 325 -10.98 7.29 6.21
N GLY A 326 -11.61 6.16 6.50
CA GLY A 326 -11.18 5.24 7.54
C GLY A 326 -10.08 4.31 7.05
N VAL A 327 -8.91 4.41 7.66
CA VAL A 327 -7.68 3.73 7.20
C VAL A 327 -7.35 2.55 8.10
N ASN A 328 -6.91 1.45 7.50
CA ASN A 328 -6.33 0.34 8.24
C ASN A 328 -4.90 0.70 8.67
N HIS A 329 -4.62 0.61 9.97
CA HIS A 329 -3.35 1.00 10.57
C HIS A 329 -2.16 0.23 9.98
N CYS A 330 -2.29 -1.08 9.79
CA CYS A 330 -1.24 -1.92 9.20
C CYS A 330 -0.94 -1.50 7.75
N VAL A 331 -1.98 -1.22 6.96
CA VAL A 331 -1.84 -0.71 5.59
C VAL A 331 -1.15 0.66 5.57
N GLY A 332 -1.44 1.52 6.55
CA GLY A 332 -0.73 2.80 6.72
C GLY A 332 0.78 2.60 6.82
N HIS A 333 1.23 1.73 7.73
CA HIS A 333 2.65 1.37 7.89
C HIS A 333 3.25 0.83 6.58
N ILE A 334 2.57 -0.09 5.90
CA ILE A 334 3.06 -0.70 4.66
C ILE A 334 3.21 0.34 3.56
N GLU A 335 2.18 1.14 3.27
CA GLU A 335 2.21 2.11 2.16
C GLU A 335 3.20 3.25 2.42
N MET A 336 3.28 3.75 3.66
CA MET A 336 4.31 4.73 4.01
C MET A 336 5.72 4.13 3.87
N GLY A 337 5.93 2.91 4.34
CA GLY A 337 7.20 2.21 4.21
C GLY A 337 7.63 2.05 2.76
N ARG A 338 6.72 1.60 1.89
CA ARG A 338 6.96 1.47 0.45
C ARG A 338 7.33 2.80 -0.21
N THR A 339 6.55 3.84 0.06
CA THR A 339 6.77 5.15 -0.56
C THR A 339 8.10 5.76 -0.12
N ILE A 340 8.44 5.74 1.18
CA ILE A 340 9.68 6.35 1.68
C ILE A 340 10.92 5.58 1.26
N THR A 341 10.84 4.24 1.22
CA THR A 341 12.00 3.39 0.90
C THR A 341 12.14 3.09 -0.59
N GLY A 342 11.10 3.32 -1.39
CA GLY A 342 11.03 2.94 -2.79
C GLY A 342 10.78 1.44 -3.03
N ALA A 343 10.46 0.67 -1.98
CA ALA A 343 10.24 -0.78 -2.10
C ALA A 343 9.01 -1.11 -2.98
N GLN A 344 9.22 -1.82 -4.09
CA GLN A 344 8.19 -2.03 -5.12
C GLN A 344 7.28 -3.24 -4.87
N ASN A 345 7.80 -4.41 -4.49
CA ASN A 345 6.94 -5.55 -4.11
C ASN A 345 7.59 -6.44 -3.03
N PRO A 346 7.88 -5.88 -1.85
CA PRO A 346 8.57 -6.61 -0.79
C PRO A 346 7.61 -7.57 -0.06
N VAL A 347 8.18 -8.60 0.56
CA VAL A 347 7.57 -9.21 1.75
C VAL A 347 7.72 -8.23 2.90
N VAL A 348 6.66 -7.98 3.65
CA VAL A 348 6.65 -7.02 4.74
C VAL A 348 6.68 -7.74 6.08
N LEU A 349 7.71 -7.47 6.89
CA LEU A 349 7.70 -7.80 8.31
C LEU A 349 7.15 -6.60 9.08
N TYR A 350 5.90 -6.71 9.55
CA TYR A 350 5.28 -5.70 10.40
C TYR A 350 5.41 -6.07 11.88
N VAL A 351 6.24 -5.33 12.60
CA VAL A 351 6.57 -5.57 14.01
C VAL A 351 6.40 -4.31 14.87
N SER A 352 5.42 -4.33 15.77
CA SER A 352 5.09 -3.23 16.67
C SER A 352 4.80 -3.73 18.09
N GLY A 353 4.43 -2.82 19.00
CA GLY A 353 3.94 -3.17 20.33
C GLY A 353 2.65 -4.00 20.31
N GLY A 354 1.85 -3.91 19.24
CA GLY A 354 0.55 -4.59 19.12
C GLY A 354 0.45 -5.59 17.98
N ASN A 355 1.41 -5.64 17.06
CA ASN A 355 1.36 -6.51 15.88
C ASN A 355 2.70 -7.20 15.61
N THR A 356 2.64 -8.43 15.09
CA THR A 356 3.77 -9.17 14.54
C THR A 356 3.23 -10.03 13.41
N GLN A 357 3.47 -9.61 12.17
CA GLN A 357 2.90 -10.22 10.97
C GLN A 357 3.91 -10.20 9.84
N VAL A 358 3.95 -11.27 9.06
CA VAL A 358 4.61 -11.36 7.76
C VAL A 358 3.53 -11.25 6.69
N VAL A 359 3.59 -10.18 5.92
CA VAL A 359 2.53 -9.76 5.01
C VAL A 359 3.09 -9.64 3.60
N ALA A 360 2.33 -10.03 2.59
CA ALA A 360 2.66 -9.69 1.20
C ALA A 360 1.43 -9.32 0.39
N TYR A 361 1.65 -8.51 -0.62
CA TYR A 361 0.59 -8.08 -1.53
C TYR A 361 0.27 -9.21 -2.52
N SER A 362 -1.00 -9.61 -2.61
CA SER A 362 -1.48 -10.57 -3.60
C SER A 362 -2.98 -10.43 -3.83
N ALA A 363 -3.38 -10.36 -5.11
CA ALA A 363 -4.76 -10.21 -5.54
C ALA A 363 -5.46 -9.03 -4.84
N GLN A 364 -4.87 -7.84 -4.93
CA GLN A 364 -5.41 -6.57 -4.39
C GLN A 364 -5.69 -6.59 -2.88
N ARG A 365 -4.95 -7.40 -2.13
CA ARG A 365 -5.00 -7.48 -0.67
C ARG A 365 -3.60 -7.65 -0.10
N TYR A 366 -3.38 -7.07 1.07
CA TYR A 366 -2.21 -7.38 1.89
C TYR A 366 -2.51 -8.62 2.74
N ARG A 367 -2.05 -9.78 2.29
CA ARG A 367 -2.34 -11.07 2.92
C ARG A 367 -1.31 -11.39 3.99
N ILE A 368 -1.78 -11.97 5.09
CA ILE A 368 -0.94 -12.41 6.20
C ILE A 368 -0.51 -13.86 5.89
N PHE A 369 0.79 -14.09 5.76
CA PHE A 369 1.39 -15.41 5.51
C PHE A 369 1.89 -16.06 6.81
N GLY A 370 2.26 -15.23 7.78
CA GLY A 370 2.65 -15.65 9.12
C GLY A 370 2.31 -14.58 10.13
N GLU A 371 1.92 -14.95 11.34
CA GLU A 371 1.67 -14.00 12.42
C GLU A 371 2.04 -14.57 13.79
N THR A 372 2.07 -13.71 14.80
CA THR A 372 2.17 -14.19 16.18
C THR A 372 0.88 -14.91 16.60
N LEU A 373 1.02 -16.02 17.32
CA LEU A 373 -0.09 -16.82 17.85
C LEU A 373 -0.56 -16.31 19.23
N ASP A 374 0.20 -15.43 19.88
CA ASP A 374 -0.09 -14.95 21.24
C ASP A 374 0.09 -13.43 21.39
N ILE A 375 1.30 -12.96 21.71
CA ILE A 375 1.66 -11.57 21.93
C ILE A 375 2.57 -11.07 20.83
N ALA A 376 2.51 -9.78 20.52
CA ALA A 376 3.43 -9.16 19.58
C ALA A 376 4.86 -9.07 20.16
N VAL A 377 5.88 -9.04 19.29
CA VAL A 377 7.28 -8.88 19.69
C VAL A 377 7.51 -7.61 20.50
N GLY A 378 6.92 -6.48 20.11
CA GLY A 378 7.05 -5.26 20.90
C GLY A 378 6.41 -5.41 22.29
N ASN A 379 5.30 -6.12 22.42
CA ASN A 379 4.71 -6.43 23.73
C ASN A 379 5.62 -7.32 24.58
N CYS A 380 6.26 -8.32 23.97
CA CYS A 380 7.23 -9.20 24.62
C CYS A 380 8.41 -8.39 25.19
N LEU A 381 9.03 -7.54 24.36
CA LEU A 381 10.13 -6.65 24.77
C LEU A 381 9.70 -5.65 25.85
N ASP A 382 8.55 -5.00 25.67
CA ASP A 382 8.02 -4.01 26.62
C ASP A 382 7.68 -4.64 27.98
N ARG A 383 7.13 -5.86 27.99
CA ARG A 383 6.86 -6.59 29.24
C ARG A 383 8.14 -6.97 29.94
N PHE A 384 9.12 -7.48 29.20
CA PHE A 384 10.40 -7.84 29.80
C PHE A 384 11.13 -6.61 30.36
N ALA A 385 11.14 -5.48 29.63
CA ALA A 385 11.70 -4.22 30.12
C ALA A 385 11.10 -3.79 31.47
N ARG A 386 9.78 -3.95 31.64
CA ARG A 386 9.11 -3.69 32.93
C ARG A 386 9.57 -4.62 34.04
N VAL A 387 9.75 -5.91 33.74
CA VAL A 387 10.19 -6.92 34.72
C VAL A 387 11.56 -6.60 35.30
N ILE A 388 12.47 -6.09 34.47
CA ILE A 388 13.82 -5.70 34.90
C ILE A 388 13.96 -4.21 35.27
N GLY A 389 12.85 -3.46 35.29
CA GLY A 389 12.83 -2.06 35.72
C GLY A 389 13.49 -1.07 34.75
N LEU A 390 13.59 -1.38 33.46
CA LEU A 390 14.08 -0.44 32.46
C LEU A 390 13.07 0.70 32.23
N SER A 391 13.62 1.87 31.85
CA SER A 391 12.80 3.07 31.55
C SER A 391 11.88 2.85 30.35
N ASN A 392 10.70 3.47 30.39
CA ASN A 392 9.80 3.55 29.25
C ASN A 392 10.13 4.73 28.30
N ASP A 393 11.13 5.55 28.64
CA ASP A 393 11.56 6.73 27.87
C ASP A 393 12.92 6.47 27.18
N PRO A 394 13.08 6.73 25.87
CA PRO A 394 12.04 7.14 24.90
C PRO A 394 11.08 6.00 24.51
N SER A 395 11.53 4.75 24.64
CA SER A 395 10.68 3.56 24.57
C SER A 395 11.35 2.38 25.28
N PRO A 396 10.58 1.39 25.77
CA PRO A 396 11.16 0.22 26.43
C PRO A 396 12.01 -0.62 25.46
N GLY A 397 11.55 -0.83 24.23
CA GLY A 397 12.30 -1.55 23.19
C GLY A 397 13.66 -0.94 22.88
N TYR A 398 13.77 0.40 22.81
CA TYR A 398 15.04 1.09 22.63
C TYR A 398 16.00 0.86 23.82
N ASN A 399 15.48 0.89 25.04
CA ASN A 399 16.29 0.66 26.24
C ASN A 399 16.75 -0.81 26.35
N ILE A 400 15.93 -1.77 25.93
CA ILE A 400 16.34 -3.18 25.79
C ILE A 400 17.50 -3.29 24.80
N GLU A 401 17.43 -2.62 23.66
CA GLU A 401 18.51 -2.64 22.65
C GLU A 401 19.82 -2.07 23.19
N LYS A 402 19.75 -0.93 23.88
CA LYS A 402 20.93 -0.32 24.50
C LYS A 402 21.56 -1.23 25.54
N GLU A 403 20.74 -1.91 26.33
CA GLU A 403 21.19 -2.82 27.37
C GLU A 403 21.74 -4.14 26.79
N ALA A 404 21.14 -4.65 25.71
CA ALA A 404 21.58 -5.84 24.99
C ALA A 404 23.02 -5.73 24.47
N ARG A 405 23.45 -4.52 24.05
CA ARG A 405 24.84 -4.29 23.57
C ARG A 405 25.92 -4.53 24.63
N LYS A 406 25.55 -4.53 25.91
CA LYS A 406 26.46 -4.84 27.02
C LYS A 406 26.53 -6.33 27.33
N GLY A 407 25.54 -7.11 26.86
CA GLY A 407 25.45 -8.54 27.09
C GLY A 407 26.54 -9.29 26.31
N LYS A 408 27.10 -10.32 26.92
CA LYS A 408 28.17 -11.13 26.31
C LYS A 408 27.83 -12.62 26.27
N ARG A 409 26.84 -13.06 27.06
CA ARG A 409 26.47 -14.48 27.16
C ARG A 409 25.09 -14.74 26.57
N LEU A 410 25.02 -15.70 25.64
CA LEU A 410 23.77 -16.24 25.11
C LEU A 410 23.20 -17.28 26.08
N LEU A 411 22.08 -16.95 26.72
CA LEU A 411 21.34 -17.83 27.62
C LEU A 411 20.35 -18.68 26.84
N HIS A 412 20.11 -19.91 27.31
CA HIS A 412 19.17 -20.81 26.65
C HIS A 412 17.73 -20.32 26.85
N LEU A 413 17.05 -20.02 25.75
CA LEU A 413 15.64 -19.65 25.71
C LEU A 413 14.89 -20.54 24.71
N PRO A 414 13.59 -20.78 24.91
CA PRO A 414 12.79 -21.57 23.98
C PRO A 414 12.64 -20.87 22.64
N PHE A 415 12.68 -21.64 21.56
CA PHE A 415 12.54 -21.15 20.19
C PHE A 415 11.18 -21.58 19.62
N GLY A 416 10.25 -20.63 19.53
CA GLY A 416 8.80 -20.84 19.37
C GLY A 416 8.23 -20.71 17.95
N THR A 417 8.99 -21.05 16.91
CA THR A 417 8.50 -20.99 15.51
C THR A 417 7.61 -22.19 15.16
N LYS A 418 6.47 -21.95 14.51
CA LYS A 418 5.52 -22.96 14.02
C LYS A 418 5.11 -22.65 12.59
N GLY A 419 5.75 -23.30 11.61
CA GLY A 419 5.50 -22.97 10.21
C GLY A 419 5.98 -21.55 9.88
N MET A 420 5.09 -20.66 9.46
CA MET A 420 5.38 -19.23 9.28
C MET A 420 4.93 -18.38 10.48
N ASP A 421 4.38 -19.00 11.52
CA ASP A 421 3.90 -18.32 12.72
C ASP A 421 4.93 -18.40 13.86
N VAL A 422 4.80 -17.50 14.83
CA VAL A 422 5.65 -17.46 16.04
C VAL A 422 4.82 -17.43 17.32
N SER A 423 5.34 -17.99 18.41
CA SER A 423 4.78 -17.88 19.76
C SER A 423 5.82 -17.26 20.68
N LEU A 424 5.47 -16.13 21.29
CA LEU A 424 6.37 -15.27 22.05
C LEU A 424 6.07 -15.25 23.56
N ALA A 425 4.94 -15.80 24.00
CA ALA A 425 4.63 -15.89 25.43
C ALA A 425 5.58 -16.84 26.17
N GLY A 426 5.93 -17.98 25.57
CA GLY A 426 6.83 -18.97 26.18
C GLY A 426 8.25 -18.43 26.40
N ILE A 427 8.80 -17.72 25.42
CA ILE A 427 10.12 -17.08 25.55
C ILE A 427 10.12 -15.96 26.57
N LEU A 428 9.05 -15.16 26.65
CA LEU A 428 8.90 -14.14 27.69
C LEU A 428 8.93 -14.80 29.08
N SER A 429 8.10 -15.82 29.32
CA SER A 429 8.05 -16.51 30.61
C SER A 429 9.38 -17.18 30.99
N ALA A 430 10.10 -17.76 30.01
CA ALA A 430 11.42 -18.34 30.24
C ALA A 430 12.46 -17.25 30.60
N THR A 431 12.42 -16.11 29.92
CA THR A 431 13.30 -14.97 30.21
C THR A 431 13.00 -14.37 31.59
N GLU A 432 11.72 -14.24 31.95
CA GLU A 432 11.28 -13.82 33.28
C GLU A 432 11.69 -14.82 34.37
N ALA A 433 11.76 -16.12 34.08
CA ALA A 433 12.18 -17.12 35.06
C ALA A 433 13.64 -16.91 35.49
N TYR A 434 14.52 -16.44 34.60
CA TYR A 434 15.91 -16.15 34.94
C TYR A 434 16.05 -15.02 35.96
N THR A 435 15.10 -14.08 36.05
CA THR A 435 15.17 -13.02 37.08
C THR A 435 14.92 -13.53 38.50
N LYS A 436 14.46 -14.77 38.64
CA LYS A 436 14.26 -15.49 39.91
C LYS A 436 15.41 -16.45 40.23
N ASP A 437 16.37 -16.62 39.32
CA ASP A 437 17.56 -17.44 39.55
C ASP A 437 18.46 -16.78 40.61
N LYS A 438 19.08 -17.58 41.48
CA LYS A 438 20.00 -17.07 42.52
C LYS A 438 21.23 -16.39 41.92
N ARG A 439 21.57 -16.71 40.68
CA ARG A 439 22.67 -16.12 39.92
C ARG A 439 22.31 -14.76 39.32
N PHE A 440 21.05 -14.36 39.30
CA PHE A 440 20.62 -13.09 38.73
C PHE A 440 21.04 -11.92 39.60
N ILE A 441 21.77 -10.98 39.01
CA ILE A 441 22.19 -9.73 39.65
C ILE A 441 21.42 -8.58 38.99
N PRO A 442 20.41 -8.00 39.66
CA PRO A 442 19.63 -6.89 39.11
C PRO A 442 20.50 -5.68 38.78
N SER A 443 20.07 -4.88 37.81
CA SER A 443 20.69 -3.57 37.55
C SER A 443 20.49 -2.66 38.76
N VAL A 444 21.56 -2.05 39.26
CA VAL A 444 21.47 -1.02 40.32
C VAL A 444 20.94 0.25 39.67
N ALA A 445 19.63 0.50 39.77
CA ALA A 445 19.06 1.75 39.29
C ALA A 445 19.65 2.94 40.09
N PRO A 446 20.22 3.97 39.44
CA PRO A 446 20.44 5.24 40.11
C PRO A 446 19.06 5.80 40.49
N ARG A 447 18.87 6.19 41.75
CA ARG A 447 17.68 6.93 42.18
C ARG A 447 17.65 8.27 41.42
N SER A 448 16.88 8.36 40.34
CA SER A 448 16.70 9.61 39.59
C SER A 448 15.49 10.38 40.12
N THR A 449 15.76 11.56 40.68
CA THR A 449 14.78 12.58 41.10
C THR A 449 14.64 13.68 40.03
N ALA A 450 14.60 13.33 38.74
CA ALA A 450 14.42 14.32 37.68
C ALA A 450 12.92 14.56 37.40
N PRO A 451 12.47 15.83 37.29
CA PRO A 451 11.07 16.13 36.98
C PRO A 451 10.75 15.77 35.52
N VAL A 452 9.56 15.21 35.33
CA VAL A 452 9.01 14.74 34.06
C VAL A 452 8.59 15.92 33.18
N GLY A 453 9.13 15.99 31.96
CA GLY A 453 8.61 16.81 30.86
C GLY A 453 9.57 17.87 30.33
N ALA A 454 10.15 17.64 29.15
CA ALA A 454 10.78 18.68 28.34
C ALA A 454 10.06 18.78 26.99
N LEU A 455 9.69 19.99 26.59
CA LEU A 455 9.09 20.30 25.29
C LEU A 455 10.16 20.26 24.19
N ALA A 456 9.81 19.71 23.03
CA ALA A 456 10.71 19.46 21.88
C ALA A 456 10.99 20.72 21.03
N ASN A 457 11.26 21.87 21.65
CA ASN A 457 11.54 23.13 20.96
C ASN A 457 12.82 23.85 21.42
N GLY A 458 13.74 23.14 22.09
CA GLY A 458 15.15 23.55 22.14
C GLY A 458 15.50 24.78 23.00
N ALA A 459 14.59 25.27 23.85
CA ALA A 459 14.92 26.29 24.84
C ALA A 459 15.19 25.66 26.21
N SER A 460 16.45 25.68 26.68
CA SER A 460 16.82 25.27 28.04
C SER A 460 16.77 26.45 29.01
N LEU A 461 16.08 26.31 30.15
CA LEU A 461 16.33 27.16 31.31
C LEU A 461 17.69 26.78 31.93
N ALA A 462 18.59 27.75 31.97
CA ALA A 462 19.94 27.60 32.50
C ALA A 462 19.91 27.24 34.00
N GLY A 463 20.43 26.07 34.33
CA GLY A 463 20.76 25.63 35.68
C GLY A 463 22.03 24.81 35.63
N THR A 464 23.12 25.38 36.14
CA THR A 464 24.46 24.78 36.15
C THR A 464 24.50 23.52 37.02
N ALA A 465 24.84 22.37 36.42
CA ALA A 465 25.36 21.21 37.14
C ALA A 465 26.57 20.66 36.39
N GLN A 466 27.70 20.62 37.11
CA GLN A 466 29.02 20.24 36.60
C GLN A 466 29.06 18.75 36.20
N HIS A 467 29.76 18.49 35.09
CA HIS A 467 30.15 17.16 34.63
C HIS A 467 30.95 16.39 35.70
N SER A 468 30.47 15.21 36.10
CA SER A 468 31.33 14.12 36.56
C SER A 468 31.52 13.13 35.40
N LYS A 469 32.79 12.89 35.04
CA LYS A 469 33.18 11.86 34.08
C LYS A 469 33.01 10.49 34.73
N ASP A 470 32.11 9.67 34.20
CA ASP A 470 32.02 8.25 34.55
C ASP A 470 33.05 7.45 33.75
N LEU A 471 34.12 7.03 34.43
CA LEU A 471 34.91 5.86 34.06
C LEU A 471 34.45 4.73 34.97
N ALA A 472 33.56 3.88 34.48
CA ALA A 472 33.30 2.59 35.12
C ALA A 472 34.28 1.58 34.53
N GLU A 473 35.38 1.33 35.25
CA GLU A 473 36.29 0.23 34.97
C GLU A 473 35.59 -1.11 35.20
N ASP A 474 35.77 -2.04 34.24
CA ASP A 474 35.42 -3.46 34.32
C ASP A 474 35.99 -4.08 35.61
N THR A 475 35.20 -4.11 36.69
CA THR A 475 35.57 -4.81 37.92
C THR A 475 34.92 -6.20 37.90
N PRO A 476 35.68 -7.30 37.85
CA PRO A 476 35.11 -8.64 37.88
C PRO A 476 34.41 -8.90 39.23
N THR A 477 33.16 -9.36 39.19
CA THR A 477 32.43 -9.77 40.40
C THR A 477 32.91 -11.13 40.88
N CYS A 478 33.88 -11.14 41.80
CA CYS A 478 34.34 -12.33 42.51
C CYS A 478 33.60 -12.50 43.85
N ASP A 479 33.36 -13.74 44.26
CA ASP A 479 32.90 -14.04 45.62
C ASP A 479 34.03 -13.89 46.65
N VAL A 480 33.71 -14.03 47.95
CA VAL A 480 34.66 -13.93 49.08
C VAL A 480 35.79 -14.99 48.98
N GLN A 481 35.70 -15.95 48.05
CA GLN A 481 36.64 -17.03 47.81
C GLN A 481 37.40 -16.92 46.47
N GLY A 482 37.17 -15.86 45.68
CA GLY A 482 37.89 -15.60 44.43
C GLY A 482 37.40 -16.40 43.21
N ASN A 483 36.23 -17.05 43.28
CA ASN A 483 35.63 -17.70 42.12
C ASN A 483 34.87 -16.68 41.25
N GLN A 484 34.98 -16.82 39.92
CA GLN A 484 34.10 -16.12 38.98
C GLN A 484 32.67 -16.56 39.26
N ILE A 485 31.84 -15.62 39.74
CA ILE A 485 30.42 -15.86 39.91
C ILE A 485 29.84 -16.01 38.49
N ASP A 486 29.19 -17.14 38.20
CA ASP A 486 28.37 -17.35 36.99
C ASP A 486 27.12 -16.47 37.05
N ALA A 487 27.32 -15.16 37.11
CA ALA A 487 26.27 -14.16 37.32
C ALA A 487 25.44 -13.99 36.05
N ILE A 488 24.14 -13.84 36.19
CA ILE A 488 23.20 -13.50 35.12
C ILE A 488 22.87 -12.02 35.22
N THR A 489 23.19 -11.27 34.18
CA THR A 489 22.95 -9.82 34.13
C THR A 489 21.70 -9.48 33.32
N PRO A 490 21.05 -8.32 33.56
CA PRO A 490 19.98 -7.82 32.70
C PRO A 490 20.45 -7.65 31.25
N ALA A 491 21.70 -7.26 31.05
CA ALA A 491 22.33 -7.14 29.75
C ALA A 491 22.38 -8.47 28.98
N ASP A 492 22.81 -9.57 29.63
CA ASP A 492 22.81 -10.90 29.01
C ASP A 492 21.39 -11.37 28.66
N LEU A 493 20.39 -11.06 29.51
CA LEU A 493 19.00 -11.39 29.21
C LEU A 493 18.43 -10.57 28.04
N CYS A 494 18.72 -9.26 27.99
CA CYS A 494 18.32 -8.40 26.87
C CYS A 494 18.95 -8.88 25.56
N PHE A 495 20.25 -9.20 25.59
CA PHE A 495 20.97 -9.79 24.46
C PHE A 495 20.33 -11.11 24.02
N SER A 496 20.17 -12.05 24.94
CA SER A 496 19.62 -13.38 24.64
C SER A 496 18.21 -13.30 24.09
N LEU A 497 17.36 -12.45 24.67
CA LEU A 497 15.98 -12.26 24.21
C LEU A 497 15.95 -11.69 22.77
N GLN A 498 16.78 -10.69 22.47
CA GLN A 498 16.86 -10.13 21.12
C GLN A 498 17.34 -11.17 20.10
N GLU A 499 18.44 -11.87 20.38
CA GLU A 499 18.98 -12.87 19.45
C GLU A 499 17.96 -13.96 19.12
N HIS A 500 17.26 -14.50 20.14
CA HIS A 500 16.27 -15.55 19.91
C HIS A 500 15.03 -15.02 19.18
N VAL A 501 14.47 -13.88 19.61
CA VAL A 501 13.24 -13.36 19.00
C VAL A 501 13.47 -12.87 17.59
N PHE A 502 14.58 -12.18 17.33
CA PHE A 502 14.88 -11.71 15.98
C PHE A 502 15.25 -12.86 15.05
N ALA A 503 15.94 -13.89 15.52
CA ALA A 503 16.16 -15.10 14.72
C ALA A 503 14.83 -15.78 14.33
N MET A 504 13.86 -15.88 15.25
CA MET A 504 12.52 -16.38 14.93
C MET A 504 11.83 -15.53 13.84
N LEU A 505 11.92 -14.20 13.94
CA LEU A 505 11.33 -13.28 12.97
C LEU A 505 12.00 -13.36 11.59
N VAL A 506 13.33 -13.46 11.56
CA VAL A 506 14.11 -13.66 10.32
C VAL A 506 13.70 -14.97 9.66
N GLU A 507 13.61 -16.06 10.43
CA GLU A 507 13.23 -17.38 9.91
C GLU A 507 11.83 -17.38 9.27
N ILE A 508 10.80 -16.85 9.94
CA ILE A 508 9.45 -16.83 9.36
C ILE A 508 9.35 -15.90 8.14
N THR A 509 10.15 -14.83 8.13
CA THR A 509 10.21 -13.90 7.01
C THR A 509 10.89 -14.56 5.81
N GLU A 510 11.99 -15.27 6.03
CA GLU A 510 12.67 -16.05 4.99
C GLU A 510 11.75 -17.13 4.41
N ARG A 511 11.02 -17.86 5.24
CA ARG A 511 10.04 -18.87 4.79
C ARG A 511 8.98 -18.24 3.88
N ALA A 512 8.45 -17.07 4.24
CA ALA A 512 7.49 -16.36 3.41
C ALA A 512 8.11 -15.85 2.09
N MET A 513 9.33 -15.31 2.14
CA MET A 513 10.07 -14.89 0.95
C MET A 513 10.27 -16.06 -0.02
N ALA A 514 10.66 -17.23 0.49
CA ALA A 514 10.78 -18.45 -0.30
C ALA A 514 9.44 -18.90 -0.90
N HIS A 515 8.36 -18.84 -0.12
CA HIS A 515 7.02 -19.23 -0.57
C HIS A 515 6.47 -18.31 -1.68
N ILE A 516 6.75 -17.01 -1.60
CA ILE A 516 6.24 -16.00 -2.54
C ILE A 516 7.18 -15.83 -3.75
N GLY A 517 8.45 -16.21 -3.61
CA GLY A 517 9.49 -15.94 -4.62
C GLY A 517 9.99 -14.50 -4.60
N SER A 518 9.81 -13.78 -3.49
CA SER A 518 10.34 -12.42 -3.33
C SER A 518 11.78 -12.45 -2.80
N ARG A 519 12.57 -11.46 -3.23
CA ARG A 519 13.93 -11.23 -2.74
C ARG A 519 14.01 -10.04 -1.79
N ASP A 520 13.01 -9.18 -1.81
CA ASP A 520 13.03 -7.94 -1.04
C ASP A 520 12.16 -8.07 0.21
N VAL A 521 12.66 -7.55 1.32
CA VAL A 521 11.94 -7.45 2.58
C VAL A 521 11.84 -6.00 3.03
N LEU A 522 10.65 -5.58 3.48
CA LEU A 522 10.40 -4.28 4.08
C LEU A 522 10.04 -4.48 5.54
N ILE A 523 10.78 -3.86 6.45
CA ILE A 523 10.50 -3.88 7.89
C ILE A 523 9.75 -2.60 8.26
N VAL A 524 8.58 -2.75 8.89
CA VAL A 524 7.76 -1.63 9.37
C VAL A 524 7.29 -1.83 10.81
N GLY A 525 6.80 -0.77 11.43
CA GLY A 525 6.39 -0.74 12.84
C GLY A 525 7.52 -0.37 13.79
N GLY A 526 7.16 -0.05 15.04
CA GLY A 526 8.10 0.51 16.01
C GLY A 526 9.32 -0.37 16.31
N VAL A 527 9.16 -1.69 16.34
CA VAL A 527 10.30 -2.63 16.56
C VAL A 527 11.20 -2.68 15.33
N GLY A 528 10.69 -2.30 14.15
CA GLY A 528 11.47 -2.20 12.93
C GLY A 528 12.59 -1.17 12.98
N SER A 529 12.58 -0.24 13.94
CA SER A 529 13.69 0.71 14.19
C SER A 529 14.89 0.07 14.88
N ASN A 530 14.78 -1.16 15.39
CA ASN A 530 15.86 -1.84 16.07
C ASN A 530 16.96 -2.25 15.08
N VAL A 531 18.17 -1.73 15.27
CA VAL A 531 19.26 -1.92 14.29
C VAL A 531 19.76 -3.37 14.26
N ARG A 532 19.65 -4.11 15.37
CA ARG A 532 20.05 -5.52 15.43
C ARG A 532 19.10 -6.39 14.60
N LEU A 533 17.80 -6.16 14.68
CA LEU A 533 16.81 -6.81 13.80
C LEU A 533 17.08 -6.48 12.32
N GLN A 534 17.35 -5.20 12.00
CA GLN A 534 17.67 -4.79 10.62
C GLN A 534 18.95 -5.47 10.12
N GLU A 535 19.99 -5.57 10.94
CA GLU A 535 21.25 -6.26 10.61
C GLU A 535 21.00 -7.74 10.32
N MET A 536 20.32 -8.46 11.22
CA MET A 536 20.02 -9.90 11.04
C MET A 536 19.16 -10.16 9.80
N MET A 537 18.17 -9.30 9.54
CA MET A 537 17.35 -9.38 8.34
C MET A 537 18.15 -9.06 7.08
N GLY A 538 19.07 -8.09 7.16
CA GLY A 538 19.95 -7.70 6.05
C GLY A 538 20.90 -8.82 5.63
N ILE A 539 21.47 -9.55 6.59
CA ILE A 539 22.31 -10.73 6.32
C ILE A 539 21.48 -11.78 5.56
N MET A 540 20.30 -12.14 6.07
CA MET A 540 19.43 -13.13 5.41
C MET A 540 19.01 -12.67 4.00
N ALA A 541 18.59 -11.41 3.83
CA ALA A 541 18.19 -10.88 2.53
C ALA A 541 19.37 -10.88 1.53
N GLN A 542 20.57 -10.53 1.99
CA GLN A 542 21.78 -10.54 1.17
C GLN A 542 22.16 -11.96 0.71
N GLU A 543 22.10 -12.94 1.60
CA GLU A 543 22.36 -14.36 1.27
C GLU A 543 21.35 -14.90 0.23
N ARG A 544 20.14 -14.33 0.18
CA ARG A 544 19.11 -14.63 -0.84
C ARG A 544 19.22 -13.79 -2.12
N GLY A 545 20.23 -12.91 -2.22
CA GLY A 545 20.43 -12.03 -3.37
C GLY A 545 19.37 -10.93 -3.51
N GLY A 546 18.87 -10.42 -2.38
CA GLY A 546 17.87 -9.36 -2.31
C GLY A 546 18.20 -8.26 -1.31
N ASN A 547 17.22 -7.41 -1.00
CA ASN A 547 17.44 -6.19 -0.22
C ASN A 547 16.53 -6.12 1.01
N VAL A 548 17.05 -5.49 2.06
CA VAL A 548 16.26 -5.04 3.21
C VAL A 548 15.94 -3.55 3.07
N PHE A 549 14.67 -3.21 3.22
CA PHE A 549 14.18 -1.85 3.30
C PHE A 549 13.67 -1.61 4.72
N ALA A 550 14.06 -0.51 5.34
CA ALA A 550 13.56 -0.08 6.63
C ALA A 550 13.32 1.43 6.59
N THR A 551 12.28 1.88 7.28
CA THR A 551 12.06 3.31 7.48
C THR A 551 12.94 3.85 8.62
N ASP A 552 13.09 5.17 8.69
CA ASP A 552 13.69 5.82 9.86
C ASP A 552 12.66 6.06 10.98
N GLU A 553 13.13 6.47 12.15
CA GLU A 553 12.33 6.67 13.37
C GLU A 553 11.13 7.65 13.20
N ARG A 554 11.17 8.53 12.19
CA ARG A 554 10.06 9.46 11.89
C ARG A 554 8.84 8.70 11.38
N PHE A 555 9.04 7.56 10.71
CA PHE A 555 8.00 6.79 10.05
C PHE A 555 7.78 5.37 10.63
N CYS A 556 8.78 4.77 11.30
CA CYS A 556 8.59 3.45 11.95
C CYS A 556 7.58 3.49 13.10
N ILE A 557 7.62 4.57 13.90
CA ILE A 557 6.74 4.75 15.04
C ILE A 557 5.41 5.32 14.55
N ASP A 558 4.29 4.82 15.08
CA ASP A 558 2.92 5.26 14.76
C ASP A 558 2.84 6.79 14.62
N ASN A 559 2.34 7.24 13.46
CA ASN A 559 2.37 8.64 13.06
C ASN A 559 1.14 8.99 12.22
N GLY A 560 0.77 10.28 12.17
CA GLY A 560 -0.39 10.72 11.40
C GLY A 560 -0.19 10.65 9.89
N ILE A 561 1.07 10.78 9.42
CA ILE A 561 1.36 10.85 7.99
C ILE A 561 1.12 9.52 7.26
N MET A 562 1.36 8.37 7.91
CA MET A 562 1.07 7.06 7.32
C MET A 562 -0.43 6.86 7.06
N ILE A 563 -1.26 7.45 7.92
CA ILE A 563 -2.72 7.44 7.80
C ILE A 563 -3.17 8.41 6.71
N ALA A 564 -2.58 9.61 6.67
CA ALA A 564 -2.83 10.57 5.60
C ALA A 564 -2.50 9.99 4.22
N HIS A 565 -1.36 9.31 4.11
CA HIS A 565 -0.88 8.75 2.84
C HIS A 565 -1.77 7.61 2.35
N ALA A 566 -1.98 6.56 3.16
CA ALA A 566 -2.83 5.43 2.76
C ALA A 566 -4.29 5.88 2.52
N GLY A 567 -4.78 6.83 3.31
CA GLY A 567 -6.09 7.42 3.10
C GLY A 567 -6.19 8.24 1.82
N LEU A 568 -5.15 9.01 1.46
CA LEU A 568 -5.12 9.76 0.21
C LEU A 568 -4.98 8.84 -1.01
N LEU A 569 -4.27 7.72 -0.90
CA LEU A 569 -4.25 6.67 -1.94
C LEU A 569 -5.66 6.10 -2.17
N ALA A 570 -6.36 5.75 -1.09
CA ALA A 570 -7.75 5.27 -1.17
C ALA A 570 -8.70 6.34 -1.74
N TYR A 571 -8.58 7.59 -1.28
CA TYR A 571 -9.39 8.72 -1.74
C TYR A 571 -9.23 8.99 -3.24
N ARG A 572 -7.99 8.93 -3.75
CA ARG A 572 -7.70 9.07 -5.19
C ARG A 572 -8.36 7.97 -6.04
N MET A 573 -8.68 6.82 -5.45
CA MET A 573 -9.46 5.75 -6.10
C MET A 573 -10.98 5.94 -5.94
N GLY A 574 -11.43 7.06 -5.38
CA GLY A 574 -12.84 7.36 -5.11
C GLY A 574 -13.37 6.72 -3.82
N GLN A 575 -12.51 6.19 -2.94
CA GLN A 575 -12.95 5.62 -1.68
C GLN A 575 -13.18 6.70 -0.62
N THR A 576 -14.36 6.67 0.00
CA THR A 576 -14.73 7.51 1.14
C THR A 576 -15.48 6.67 2.18
N THR A 577 -15.47 7.11 3.44
CA THR A 577 -16.17 6.48 4.56
C THR A 577 -17.33 7.36 5.01
N PRO A 578 -18.59 6.98 4.71
CA PRO A 578 -19.76 7.66 5.25
C PRO A 578 -19.75 7.73 6.78
N LEU A 579 -20.36 8.75 7.37
CA LEU A 579 -20.36 8.96 8.83
C LEU A 579 -20.92 7.74 9.57
N GLU A 580 -21.99 7.13 9.07
CA GLU A 580 -22.61 5.93 9.64
C GLU A 580 -21.69 4.68 9.58
N LYS A 581 -20.72 4.66 8.67
CA LYS A 581 -19.70 3.60 8.53
C LYS A 581 -18.35 3.97 9.14
N SER A 582 -18.24 5.13 9.77
CA SER A 582 -16.99 5.68 10.32
C SER A 582 -16.68 5.19 11.75
N THR A 583 -17.31 4.10 12.19
CA THR A 583 -17.01 3.41 13.45
C THR A 583 -15.58 2.88 13.50
N THR A 584 -15.08 2.58 14.69
CA THR A 584 -13.75 2.02 14.92
C THR A 584 -13.81 0.50 15.07
N THR A 585 -12.76 -0.20 14.67
CA THR A 585 -12.69 -1.66 14.71
C THR A 585 -11.39 -2.10 15.39
N GLN A 586 -11.45 -2.54 16.66
CA GLN A 586 -10.25 -2.96 17.40
C GLN A 586 -9.49 -4.10 16.70
N ARG A 587 -10.22 -4.97 16.01
CA ARG A 587 -9.70 -6.11 15.24
C ARG A 587 -9.98 -5.90 13.76
N PHE A 588 -9.17 -5.08 13.09
CA PHE A 588 -9.29 -4.85 11.65
C PHE A 588 -8.15 -5.58 10.92
N ARG A 589 -8.44 -6.76 10.36
CA ARG A 589 -7.41 -7.57 9.70
C ARG A 589 -6.77 -6.81 8.52
N THR A 590 -5.46 -7.01 8.34
CA THR A 590 -4.65 -6.40 7.27
C THR A 590 -5.12 -6.81 5.87
N ASP A 591 -5.73 -7.99 5.73
CA ASP A 591 -6.26 -8.52 4.48
C ASP A 591 -7.70 -8.08 4.17
N ALA A 592 -8.37 -7.35 5.07
CA ALA A 592 -9.74 -6.92 4.89
C ALA A 592 -9.90 -5.76 3.87
N PRO A 593 -9.04 -4.72 3.88
CA PRO A 593 -9.11 -3.66 2.87
C PRO A 593 -8.83 -4.17 1.45
N HIS A 594 -9.54 -3.60 0.48
CA HIS A 594 -9.28 -3.83 -0.94
C HIS A 594 -8.38 -2.72 -1.49
N ILE A 595 -7.19 -3.12 -1.93
CA ILE A 595 -6.10 -2.23 -2.32
C ILE A 595 -6.19 -1.95 -3.83
N GLN A 596 -7.08 -1.02 -4.19
CA GLN A 596 -7.39 -0.68 -5.59
C GLN A 596 -6.26 0.10 -6.28
N TRP A 597 -5.39 0.77 -5.51
CA TRP A 597 -4.29 1.58 -6.04
C TRP A 597 -3.04 0.75 -6.41
N ARG A 598 -3.13 -0.58 -6.37
CA ARG A 598 -2.06 -1.50 -6.80
C ARG A 598 -2.62 -2.58 -7.74
N THR A 599 -1.76 -3.10 -8.61
CA THR A 599 -2.03 -4.20 -9.55
C THR A 599 -1.42 -5.50 -9.10
#